data_AF-A0AAD5MBN0-F1
#
_entry.id   AF-A0AAD5MBN0-F1
#
_cell.length_a   1.000
_cell.length_b   1.000
_cell.length_c   1.000
_cell.angle_alpha   90.00
_cell.angle_beta   90.00
_cell.angle_gamma   90.00
#
_symmetry.space_group_name_H-M   'P 1'
#
loop_
_entity.id
_entity.type
_entity.pdbx_description
1 polymer ?
#
loop_
_entity_poly.entity_id
_entity_poly.type
_entity_poly.pdbx_seq_one_letter_code
_entity_poly.pdbx_strand_id
1 'polypeptide(L)'
;MIDRTAIESPARKEHPDVQVTVTDPSFGTNLIEEVRAHPCLFDIRDPKYRHSECRNQAWNSVIAHLNYPGDVNSIYKQWKKIRDRYVREKRRLRMQRDNGVHDDSTWDLYPAMAWIDPYLDERAQLVSLWISFILSCFLGFVDCLCKIP
;
A
#
# COMPACT_ATOMS: atom_id res chain seq x y z
N MET A 1 -19.89 -49.71 20.37
CA MET A 1 -19.85 -48.89 19.14
C MET A 1 -19.56 -47.46 19.53
N ILE A 2 -18.65 -46.81 18.82
CA ILE A 2 -17.72 -45.76 19.29
C ILE A 2 -18.44 -44.44 19.62
N ASP A 3 -18.09 -43.88 20.78
CA ASP A 3 -18.48 -42.55 21.26
C ASP A 3 -17.87 -41.48 20.34
N ARG A 4 -18.72 -40.69 19.67
CA ARG A 4 -18.32 -39.59 18.79
C ARG A 4 -18.10 -38.36 19.67
N THR A 5 -16.89 -38.20 20.18
CA THR A 5 -16.43 -36.92 20.70
C THR A 5 -16.40 -35.90 19.55
N ALA A 6 -17.28 -34.91 19.63
CA ALA A 6 -17.26 -33.74 18.76
C ALA A 6 -15.98 -32.96 19.03
N ILE A 7 -15.02 -33.05 18.12
CA ILE A 7 -13.86 -32.16 18.09
C ILE A 7 -14.38 -30.79 17.65
N GLU A 8 -14.60 -29.91 18.62
CA GLU A 8 -14.83 -28.49 18.36
C GLU A 8 -13.64 -27.94 17.58
N SER A 9 -13.91 -27.43 16.38
CA SER A 9 -12.91 -26.74 15.57
C SER A 9 -12.53 -25.44 16.29
N PRO A 10 -11.23 -25.16 16.51
CA PRO A 10 -10.81 -23.96 17.21
C PRO A 10 -11.23 -22.74 16.40
N ALA A 11 -11.99 -21.86 17.07
CA ALA A 11 -12.47 -20.60 16.56
C ALA A 11 -11.41 -19.88 15.73
N ARG A 12 -11.72 -19.69 14.45
CA ARG A 12 -11.05 -18.72 13.59
C ARG A 12 -11.13 -17.39 14.32
N LYS A 13 -10.02 -16.91 14.85
CA LYS A 13 -9.91 -15.58 15.43
C LYS A 13 -10.18 -14.59 14.31
N GLU A 14 -11.43 -14.14 14.20
CA GLU A 14 -11.79 -13.01 13.37
C GLU A 14 -11.03 -11.82 13.93
N HIS A 15 -9.92 -11.46 13.27
CA HIS A 15 -9.29 -10.16 13.49
C HIS A 15 -10.31 -9.11 13.07
N PRO A 16 -10.78 -8.23 13.97
CA PRO A 16 -11.64 -7.13 13.56
C PRO A 16 -10.86 -6.29 12.55
N ASP A 17 -11.32 -6.25 11.30
CA ASP A 17 -10.91 -5.26 10.30
C ASP A 17 -11.38 -3.91 10.84
N VAL A 18 -10.60 -3.34 11.76
CA VAL A 18 -10.82 -1.98 12.26
C VAL A 18 -10.52 -1.08 11.08
N GLN A 19 -11.57 -0.74 10.33
CA GLN A 19 -11.51 0.27 9.30
C GLN A 19 -11.30 1.62 9.99
N VAL A 20 -10.03 2.00 10.14
CA VAL A 20 -9.64 3.29 10.71
C VAL A 20 -10.17 4.40 9.80
N THR A 21 -11.25 5.08 10.22
CA THR A 21 -11.84 6.21 9.48
C THR A 21 -11.05 7.47 9.79
N VAL A 22 -10.06 7.79 8.95
CA VAL A 22 -9.44 9.12 8.97
C VAL A 22 -10.39 10.12 8.33
N THR A 23 -10.84 11.09 9.11
CA THR A 23 -11.80 12.14 8.70
C THR A 23 -11.12 13.40 8.19
N ASP A 24 -9.79 13.48 8.25
CA ASP A 24 -9.05 14.67 7.86
C ASP A 24 -9.00 14.82 6.32
N PRO A 25 -9.52 15.93 5.75
CA PRO A 25 -9.48 16.17 4.32
C PRO A 25 -8.06 16.37 3.77
N SER A 26 -7.10 16.74 4.61
CA SER A 26 -5.69 16.92 4.20
C SER A 26 -4.87 15.62 4.22
N PHE A 27 -5.41 14.55 4.79
CA PHE A 27 -4.71 13.28 5.00
C PHE A 27 -4.13 12.72 3.71
N GLY A 28 -4.90 12.78 2.61
CA GLY A 28 -4.45 12.29 1.31
C GLY A 28 -3.20 13.02 0.81
N THR A 29 -3.19 14.36 0.91
CA THR A 29 -2.05 15.19 0.52
C THR A 29 -0.84 14.93 1.40
N ASN A 30 -1.04 14.87 2.72
CA ASN A 30 0.06 14.61 3.67
C ASN A 30 0.66 13.22 3.47
N LEU A 31 -0.17 12.21 3.20
CA LEU A 31 0.31 10.86 2.90
C LEU A 31 1.14 10.81 1.61
N ILE A 32 0.75 11.58 0.59
CA ILE A 32 1.51 11.67 -0.66
C ILE A 32 2.88 12.29 -0.41
N GLU A 33 2.95 13.43 0.29
CA GLU A 33 4.21 14.11 0.57
C GLU A 33 5.13 13.28 1.48
N GLU A 34 4.58 12.62 2.48
CA GLU A 34 5.38 11.76 3.36
C GLU A 34 5.92 10.55 2.59
N VAL A 35 5.11 9.87 1.77
CA VAL A 35 5.61 8.75 0.95
C VAL A 35 6.67 9.22 -0.05
N ARG A 36 6.53 10.43 -0.61
CA ARG A 36 7.51 11.04 -1.52
C ARG A 36 8.88 11.23 -0.86
N ALA A 37 8.93 11.48 0.46
CA ALA A 37 10.17 11.60 1.22
C ALA A 37 10.90 10.27 1.43
N HIS A 38 10.24 9.12 1.18
CA HIS A 38 10.80 7.79 1.38
C HIS A 38 10.88 6.99 0.05
N PRO A 39 11.93 7.17 -0.77
CA PRO A 39 12.11 6.47 -2.05
C PRO A 39 12.04 4.94 -1.97
N CYS A 40 12.43 4.35 -0.83
CA CYS A 40 12.36 2.91 -0.59
C CYS A 40 10.92 2.33 -0.64
N LEU A 41 9.89 3.18 -0.63
CA LEU A 41 8.49 2.79 -0.72
C LEU A 41 7.98 2.66 -2.16
N PHE A 42 8.62 3.33 -3.13
CA PHE A 42 8.11 3.40 -4.51
C PHE A 42 9.17 3.20 -5.60
N ASP A 43 10.44 3.54 -5.38
CA ASP A 43 11.49 3.39 -6.38
C ASP A 43 12.13 2.00 -6.30
N ILE A 44 11.82 1.15 -7.28
CA ILE A 44 12.38 -0.22 -7.41
C ILE A 44 13.90 -0.20 -7.60
N ARG A 45 14.46 0.92 -8.09
CA ARG A 45 15.90 1.09 -8.30
C ARG A 45 16.63 1.46 -7.01
N ASP A 46 15.89 1.87 -5.97
CA ASP A 46 16.48 2.14 -4.67
C ASP A 46 16.99 0.82 -4.04
N PRO A 47 18.26 0.73 -3.61
CA PRO A 47 18.78 -0.48 -2.97
C PRO A 47 17.99 -0.92 -1.74
N LYS A 48 17.44 0.03 -0.97
CA LYS A 48 16.63 -0.21 0.23
C LYS A 48 15.22 -0.72 -0.13
N TYR A 49 14.78 -0.57 -1.39
CA TYR A 49 13.49 -1.11 -1.84
C TYR A 49 13.39 -2.62 -1.64
N ARG A 50 14.48 -3.36 -1.78
CA ARG A 50 14.47 -4.82 -1.57
C ARG A 50 14.46 -5.23 -0.10
N HIS A 51 14.85 -4.33 0.80
CA HIS A 51 14.99 -4.61 2.22
C HIS A 51 13.66 -4.39 2.95
N SER A 52 13.02 -5.46 3.39
CA SER A 52 11.72 -5.41 4.10
C SER A 52 11.79 -4.55 5.36
N GLU A 53 12.88 -4.63 6.12
CA GLU A 53 13.08 -3.86 7.34
C GLU A 53 13.10 -2.35 7.06
N CYS A 54 13.83 -1.90 6.04
CA CYS A 54 13.86 -0.48 5.65
C CYS A 54 12.48 0.03 5.21
N ARG A 55 11.71 -0.79 4.48
CA ARG A 55 10.33 -0.42 4.08
C ARG A 55 9.41 -0.32 5.29
N ASN A 56 9.50 -1.27 6.22
CA ASN A 56 8.70 -1.24 7.44
C ASN A 56 9.06 -0.03 8.31
N GLN A 57 10.34 0.31 8.44
CA GLN A 57 10.78 1.52 9.16
C GLN A 57 10.23 2.79 8.50
N ALA A 58 10.27 2.89 7.17
CA ALA A 58 9.69 4.03 6.45
C ALA A 58 8.18 4.14 6.66
N TRP A 59 7.42 3.03 6.59
CA TRP A 59 5.98 3.06 6.88
C TRP A 59 5.68 3.45 8.33
N ASN A 60 6.47 2.98 9.30
CA ASN A 60 6.32 3.40 10.69
C ASN A 60 6.60 4.89 10.87
N SER A 61 7.60 5.44 10.16
CA SER A 61 7.87 6.88 10.13
C SER A 61 6.66 7.65 9.58
N VAL A 62 6.06 7.17 8.48
CA VAL A 62 4.86 7.76 7.88
C VAL A 62 3.70 7.78 8.88
N ILE A 63 3.45 6.66 9.57
CA ILE A 63 2.40 6.56 10.60
C ILE A 63 2.64 7.57 11.72
N ALA A 64 3.87 7.65 12.21
CA ALA A 64 4.25 8.55 13.29
C ALA A 64 4.06 10.03 12.90
N HIS A 65 4.49 10.42 11.69
CA HIS A 65 4.35 11.80 11.22
C HIS A 65 2.89 12.20 10.97
N LEU A 66 2.08 11.28 10.47
CA LEU A 66 0.67 11.52 10.21
C LEU A 66 -0.21 11.36 11.45
N ASN A 67 0.36 10.98 12.60
CA ASN A 67 -0.37 10.55 13.80
C ASN A 67 -1.49 9.56 13.46
N TYR A 68 -1.21 8.64 12.54
CA TYR A 68 -2.20 7.72 12.02
C TYR A 68 -2.52 6.64 13.07
N PRO A 69 -3.78 6.43 13.48
CA PRO A 69 -4.11 5.52 14.59
C PRO A 69 -4.14 4.03 14.18
N GLY A 70 -3.57 3.69 13.03
CA GLY A 70 -3.49 2.32 12.50
C GLY A 70 -2.07 1.79 12.38
N ASP A 71 -1.94 0.61 11.79
CA ASP A 71 -0.69 -0.11 11.55
C ASP A 71 -0.13 0.08 10.13
N VAL A 72 1.05 -0.52 9.88
CA VAL A 72 1.71 -0.51 8.56
C VAL A 72 0.81 -1.05 7.45
N ASN A 73 -0.01 -2.05 7.73
CA ASN A 73 -0.91 -2.62 6.73
C ASN A 73 -2.03 -1.66 6.35
N SER A 74 -2.65 -1.01 7.34
CA SER A 74 -3.76 -0.08 7.11
C SER A 74 -3.29 1.21 6.43
N ILE A 75 -2.14 1.79 6.80
CA ILE A 75 -1.59 2.95 6.08
C ILE A 75 -1.20 2.58 4.63
N TYR A 76 -0.66 1.38 4.42
CA TYR A 76 -0.36 0.88 3.07
C TYR A 76 -1.64 0.73 2.23
N LYS A 77 -2.75 0.23 2.81
CA LYS A 77 -4.05 0.19 2.14
C LYS A 77 -4.52 1.59 1.72
N GLN A 78 -4.33 2.61 2.57
CA GLN A 78 -4.68 4.00 2.22
C GLN A 78 -3.83 4.52 1.05
N TRP A 79 -2.51 4.31 1.11
CA TRP A 79 -1.62 4.68 0.03
C TRP A 79 -1.99 3.99 -1.30
N LYS A 80 -2.24 2.67 -1.23
CA LYS A 80 -2.68 1.88 -2.39
C LYS A 80 -3.96 2.45 -2.99
N LYS A 81 -4.95 2.83 -2.17
CA LYS A 81 -6.22 3.43 -2.65
C LYS A 81 -5.97 4.72 -3.45
N ILE A 82 -5.09 5.59 -2.97
CA ILE A 82 -4.70 6.84 -3.65
C ILE A 82 -4.00 6.50 -4.98
N ARG A 83 -2.99 5.64 -4.94
CA ARG A 83 -2.23 5.22 -6.14
C ARG A 83 -3.12 4.55 -7.19
N ASP A 84 -3.98 3.62 -6.79
CA ASP A 84 -4.85 2.89 -7.71
C ASP A 84 -5.92 3.81 -8.33
N ARG A 85 -6.37 4.84 -7.61
CA ARG A 85 -7.22 5.90 -8.17
C ARG A 85 -6.43 6.74 -9.19
N TYR A 86 -5.20 7.12 -8.87
CA TYR A 86 -4.33 7.88 -9.77
C TYR A 86 -4.07 7.16 -11.09
N VAL A 87 -3.71 5.87 -11.04
CA VAL A 87 -3.46 5.06 -12.25
C VAL A 87 -4.72 4.97 -13.12
N ARG A 88 -5.89 4.74 -12.52
CA ARG A 88 -7.16 4.71 -13.26
C ARG A 88 -7.49 6.06 -13.90
N GLU A 89 -7.30 7.14 -13.16
CA GLU A 89 -7.56 8.50 -13.64
C GLU A 89 -6.60 8.88 -14.77
N LYS A 90 -5.32 8.56 -14.64
CA LYS A 90 -4.31 8.75 -15.69
C LYS A 90 -4.66 7.98 -16.96
N ARG A 91 -5.16 6.74 -16.83
CA ARG A 91 -5.65 5.94 -17.96
C ARG A 91 -6.87 6.57 -18.62
N ARG A 92 -7.83 7.06 -17.82
CA ARG A 92 -9.04 7.78 -18.29
C ARG A 92 -8.65 9.02 -19.11
N LEU A 93 -7.71 9.82 -18.63
CA LEU A 93 -7.25 11.04 -19.30
C LEU A 93 -6.47 10.74 -20.60
N ARG A 94 -5.63 9.70 -20.60
CA ARG A 94 -4.95 9.26 -21.83
C ARG A 94 -5.95 8.85 -22.91
N MET A 95 -6.96 8.04 -22.56
CA MET A 95 -8.00 7.60 -23.51
C MET A 95 -8.83 8.76 -24.06
N GLN A 96 -9.15 9.76 -23.24
CA GLN A 96 -9.88 10.94 -23.72
C GLN A 96 -9.07 11.78 -24.69
N ARG A 97 -7.77 11.97 -24.42
CA ARG A 97 -6.86 12.69 -25.31
C ARG A 97 -6.72 11.97 -26.66
N ASP A 98 -6.62 10.65 -26.66
CA ASP A 98 -6.59 9.85 -27.91
C ASP A 98 -7.90 10.00 -28.71
N ASN A 99 -9.02 10.25 -28.03
CA ASN A 99 -10.32 10.54 -28.64
C ASN A 99 -10.53 12.02 -28.99
N GLY A 100 -9.49 12.87 -28.88
CA GLY A 100 -9.55 14.30 -29.19
C GLY A 100 -10.22 15.18 -28.12
N VAL A 101 -10.52 14.63 -26.94
CA VAL A 101 -11.10 15.37 -25.80
C VAL A 101 -9.97 15.80 -24.86
N HIS A 102 -9.86 17.12 -24.64
CA HIS A 102 -8.95 17.71 -23.66
C HIS A 102 -9.74 18.00 -22.38
N ASP A 103 -9.81 17.02 -21.49
CA ASP A 103 -10.37 17.13 -20.14
C ASP A 103 -9.23 17.07 -19.11
N ASP A 104 -9.38 17.81 -18.01
CA ASP A 104 -8.47 17.76 -16.87
C ASP A 104 -9.06 16.88 -15.75
N SER A 105 -8.23 16.39 -14.84
CA SER A 105 -8.77 15.63 -13.70
C SER A 105 -9.51 16.55 -12.74
N THR A 106 -10.72 16.16 -12.35
CA THR A 106 -11.49 16.82 -11.28
C THR A 106 -11.07 16.37 -9.88
N TRP A 107 -10.05 15.51 -9.76
CA TRP A 107 -9.59 15.00 -8.47
C TRP A 107 -8.43 15.81 -7.92
N ASP A 108 -8.64 16.45 -6.77
CA ASP A 108 -7.70 17.40 -6.14
C ASP A 108 -6.30 16.83 -5.84
N LEU A 109 -6.20 15.51 -5.59
CA LEU A 109 -4.90 14.86 -5.32
C LEU A 109 -4.17 14.41 -6.60
N TYR A 110 -4.82 14.49 -7.77
CA TYR A 110 -4.22 14.12 -9.05
C TYR A 110 -2.95 14.92 -9.36
N PRO A 111 -2.93 16.28 -9.30
CA PRO A 111 -1.72 17.05 -9.52
C PRO A 111 -0.62 16.74 -8.49
N ALA A 112 -1.01 16.52 -7.23
CA ALA A 112 -0.07 16.15 -6.17
C ALA A 112 0.57 14.77 -6.38
N MET A 113 -0.06 13.86 -7.11
CA MET A 113 0.46 12.53 -7.43
C MET A 113 1.36 12.50 -8.67
N ALA A 114 1.45 13.59 -9.46
CA ALA A 114 2.17 13.58 -10.73
C ALA A 114 3.66 13.22 -10.63
N TRP A 115 4.29 13.44 -9.47
CA TRP A 115 5.70 13.11 -9.25
C TRP A 115 6.00 11.60 -9.33
N ILE A 116 5.01 10.73 -9.10
CA ILE A 116 5.23 9.28 -9.07
C ILE A 116 5.24 8.65 -10.46
N ASP A 117 4.84 9.41 -11.48
CA ASP A 117 4.74 8.97 -12.87
C ASP A 117 5.92 8.20 -13.44
N PRO A 118 7.19 8.66 -13.30
CA PRO A 118 8.33 7.93 -13.83
C PRO A 118 8.58 6.59 -13.14
N TYR A 119 7.96 6.34 -11.98
CA TYR A 119 8.10 5.11 -11.20
C TYR A 119 6.96 4.10 -11.45
N LEU A 120 5.88 4.52 -12.14
CA LEU A 120 4.70 3.69 -12.42
C LEU A 120 4.76 2.92 -13.75
N ASP A 121 5.88 2.94 -14.45
CA ASP A 121 6.02 2.37 -15.80
C ASP A 121 5.62 0.88 -15.88
N GLU A 122 5.16 0.42 -17.04
CA GLU A 122 4.44 -0.85 -17.26
C GLU A 122 5.19 -2.12 -16.76
N ARG A 123 6.53 -2.08 -16.68
CA ARG A 123 7.37 -3.13 -16.07
C ARG A 123 7.30 -3.17 -14.54
N ALA A 124 7.04 -2.03 -13.88
CA ALA A 124 6.85 -1.91 -12.43
C ALA A 124 5.46 -2.39 -11.98
N GLN A 125 4.47 -2.39 -12.88
CA GLN A 125 3.10 -2.79 -12.58
C GLN A 125 2.96 -4.30 -12.35
N LEU A 126 3.70 -5.11 -13.12
CA LEU A 126 3.74 -6.57 -12.92
C LEU A 126 4.31 -6.92 -11.54
N VAL A 127 5.34 -6.21 -11.07
CA VAL A 127 5.88 -6.37 -9.71
C VAL A 127 4.95 -5.80 -8.63
N SER A 128 4.15 -4.78 -8.90
CA SER A 128 3.18 -4.23 -7.93
C SER A 128 2.02 -5.18 -7.60
N LEU A 129 1.63 -6.02 -8.58
CA LEU A 129 0.67 -7.11 -8.40
C LEU A 129 1.32 -8.29 -7.63
N TRP A 130 2.59 -8.59 -7.90
CA TRP A 130 3.35 -9.62 -7.17
C TRP A 130 3.73 -9.18 -5.75
N ILE A 131 4.00 -7.90 -5.50
CA ILE A 131 4.24 -7.36 -4.17
C ILE A 131 2.93 -7.27 -3.38
N SER A 132 1.79 -7.03 -4.04
CA SER A 132 0.48 -7.21 -3.41
C SER A 132 0.22 -8.67 -3.02
N PHE A 133 0.71 -9.65 -3.80
CA PHE A 133 0.60 -11.08 -3.49
C PHE A 133 1.62 -11.54 -2.43
N ILE A 134 2.87 -11.08 -2.52
CA ILE A 134 3.97 -11.39 -1.60
C ILE A 134 3.77 -10.71 -0.25
N LEU A 135 3.25 -9.47 -0.18
CA LEU A 135 2.85 -8.85 1.10
C LEU A 135 1.64 -9.53 1.71
N SER A 136 0.71 -10.07 0.90
CA SER A 136 -0.34 -10.97 1.40
C SER A 136 0.22 -12.29 1.96
N CYS A 137 1.33 -12.80 1.44
CA CYS A 137 2.01 -13.99 1.96
C CYS A 137 3.02 -13.71 3.10
N PHE A 138 3.58 -12.50 3.20
CA PHE A 138 4.58 -12.15 4.23
C PHE A 138 3.97 -11.92 5.63
N LEU A 139 2.64 -11.86 5.72
CA LEU A 139 1.87 -11.95 6.98
C LEU A 139 1.80 -13.38 7.56
N GLY A 140 2.55 -14.35 7.01
CA GLY A 140 2.57 -15.74 7.47
C GLY A 140 3.92 -16.28 7.96
N PHE A 141 5.00 -15.47 8.03
CA PHE A 141 6.31 -15.99 8.43
C PHE A 141 7.20 -14.95 9.12
N VAL A 142 6.73 -14.42 10.24
CA VAL A 142 7.65 -13.84 11.24
C VAL A 142 7.79 -14.89 12.32
N ASP A 143 8.69 -15.85 12.14
CA ASP A 143 9.32 -16.63 13.22
C ASP A 143 10.27 -17.69 12.64
N CYS A 144 11.49 -17.30 12.27
CA CYS A 144 12.68 -18.12 12.52
C CYS A 144 13.97 -17.41 12.13
N LEU A 145 14.85 -17.31 13.14
CA LEU A 145 16.31 -17.33 13.01
C LEU A 145 17.08 -16.01 12.76
N CYS A 146 16.92 -15.06 13.69
CA CYS A 146 18.10 -14.50 14.34
C CYS A 146 18.68 -15.53 15.33
N LYS A 147 19.48 -16.49 14.85
CA LYS A 147 20.39 -17.29 15.69
C LYS A 147 21.52 -17.85 14.83
N ILE A 148 22.51 -17.00 14.57
CA ILE A 148 23.86 -17.41 14.18
C ILE A 148 24.64 -17.56 15.48
N PRO A 149 25.39 -18.66 15.66
CA PRO A 149 26.76 -18.55 16.13
C PRO A 149 27.74 -18.69 14.97
#